data_AF-A0A1F8QYP6-F1
#
_entry.id   AF-A0A1F8QYP6-F1
#
_cell.length_a   1.000
_cell.length_b   1.000
_cell.length_c   1.000
_cell.angle_alpha   90.00
_cell.angle_beta   90.00
_cell.angle_gamma   90.00
#
_symmetry.space_group_name_H-M   'P 1'
#
loop_
_entity.id
_entity.type
_entity.pdbx_description
1 polymer ?
#
loop_
_entity_poly.entity_id
_entity_poly.type
_entity_poly.pdbx_seq_one_letter_code
_entity_poly.pdbx_strand_id
1 'polypeptide(L)'
;MSNPPERGFGGVLANRHFLYLWVAQALSMVVQNGIHLTQLVLVEQLTKSSAQMGAVILSFSLPAVLLSAGAGIIVDRFPKKDILVASNVLRVLTVVAYVLFLRTTDGALLLFSIYALTFINSAIGQFFSPAEAAMIPLLVNRDQLLPANSLFNLTFTASQVVGLVIVAPLTIKLAGIQGSFVLMGLMYLIATFMTMLLPRDDARSRKPDGRSAIREAWSDLVEGWRFVASREVVLLAMLHLTLIATLLLVMAMLVPGFTSRVLGLDPEDAIYIFAPAGIGMFGASFIIGRFGHRARREALVNGGLIALAATFALLAWVGRAPDMLNRPIFHAYPDSAL
;
A
#
# COMPACT_ATOMS: atom_id res chain seq x y z
N MET A 1 -29.93 -7.01 -33.14
CA MET A 1 -28.48 -6.80 -33.34
C MET A 1 -27.86 -6.62 -31.96
N SER A 2 -27.22 -7.66 -31.43
CA SER A 2 -26.52 -7.63 -30.13
C SER A 2 -25.22 -6.82 -30.29
N ASN A 3 -25.11 -5.70 -29.58
CA ASN A 3 -23.84 -4.97 -29.50
C ASN A 3 -22.73 -5.94 -29.08
N PRO A 4 -21.54 -5.90 -29.72
CA PRO A 4 -20.42 -6.71 -29.27
C PRO A 4 -20.13 -6.37 -27.80
N PRO A 5 -19.81 -7.35 -26.93
CA PRO A 5 -19.41 -7.05 -25.57
C PRO A 5 -18.24 -6.08 -25.66
N GLU A 6 -18.42 -4.85 -25.17
CA GLU A 6 -17.39 -3.82 -25.26
C GLU A 6 -16.14 -4.33 -24.56
N ARG A 7 -15.11 -4.70 -25.34
CA ARG A 7 -13.83 -5.25 -24.88
C ARG A 7 -12.95 -4.20 -24.17
N GLY A 8 -13.49 -3.01 -23.90
CA GLY A 8 -12.80 -1.90 -23.26
C GLY A 8 -13.28 -1.67 -21.82
N PHE A 9 -12.77 -0.61 -21.17
CA PHE A 9 -13.16 -0.27 -19.80
C PHE A 9 -14.67 -0.01 -19.64
N GLY A 10 -15.33 0.55 -20.67
CA GLY A 10 -16.78 0.81 -20.66
C GLY A 10 -17.62 -0.45 -20.42
N GLY A 11 -17.33 -1.53 -21.16
CA GLY A 11 -18.05 -2.80 -21.00
C GLY A 11 -17.83 -3.49 -19.66
N VAL A 12 -16.66 -3.28 -19.04
CA VAL A 12 -16.36 -3.79 -17.71
C VAL A 12 -17.10 -2.97 -16.63
N LEU A 13 -17.10 -1.63 -16.76
CA LEU A 13 -17.78 -0.73 -15.83
C LEU A 13 -19.32 -0.80 -15.93
N ALA A 14 -19.87 -1.24 -17.06
CA ALA A 14 -21.30 -1.49 -17.21
C ALA A 14 -21.79 -2.69 -16.36
N ASN A 15 -20.89 -3.60 -15.97
CA ASN A 15 -21.22 -4.71 -15.09
C ASN A 15 -21.30 -4.23 -13.63
N ARG A 16 -22.52 -4.22 -13.07
CA ARG A 16 -22.79 -3.73 -11.71
C ARG A 16 -22.01 -4.47 -10.63
N HIS A 17 -21.86 -5.80 -10.72
CA HIS A 17 -21.14 -6.56 -9.72
C HIS A 17 -19.64 -6.27 -9.76
N PHE A 18 -19.08 -6.14 -10.96
CA PHE A 18 -17.70 -5.67 -11.11
C PHE A 18 -17.54 -4.25 -10.54
N LEU A 19 -18.48 -3.34 -10.81
CA LEU A 19 -18.45 -1.99 -10.29
C LEU A 19 -18.47 -1.96 -8.75
N TYR A 20 -19.29 -2.79 -8.10
CA TYR A 20 -19.29 -2.91 -6.64
C TYR A 20 -17.95 -3.41 -6.09
N LEU A 21 -17.34 -4.42 -6.72
CA LEU A 21 -16.01 -4.90 -6.34
C LEU A 21 -14.96 -3.80 -6.53
N TRP A 22 -14.99 -3.10 -7.66
CA TRP A 22 -14.03 -2.05 -8.01
C TRP A 22 -14.10 -0.84 -7.07
N VAL A 23 -15.31 -0.37 -6.74
CA VAL A 23 -15.49 0.72 -5.77
C VAL A 23 -15.05 0.29 -4.38
N ALA A 24 -15.38 -0.94 -3.96
CA ALA A 24 -14.92 -1.47 -2.69
C ALA A 24 -13.39 -1.53 -2.62
N GLN A 25 -12.72 -2.02 -3.68
CA GLN A 25 -11.27 -2.02 -3.78
C GLN A 25 -10.71 -0.60 -3.64
N ALA A 26 -11.18 0.34 -4.46
CA ALA A 26 -10.66 1.70 -4.51
C ALA A 26 -10.73 2.35 -3.12
N LEU A 27 -11.92 2.30 -2.49
CA LEU A 27 -12.11 2.83 -1.14
C LEU A 27 -11.21 2.13 -0.12
N SER A 28 -11.19 0.79 -0.12
CA SER A 28 -10.38 0.05 0.86
C SER A 28 -8.88 0.34 0.72
N MET A 29 -8.37 0.49 -0.50
CA MET A 29 -6.95 0.81 -0.75
C MET A 29 -6.62 2.25 -0.37
N VAL A 30 -7.48 3.21 -0.72
CA VAL A 30 -7.32 4.61 -0.29
C VAL A 30 -7.28 4.71 1.23
N VAL A 31 -8.24 4.06 1.90
CA VAL A 31 -8.34 4.06 3.36
C VAL A 31 -7.13 3.39 4.01
N GLN A 32 -6.72 2.22 3.52
CA GLN A 32 -5.57 1.50 4.08
C GLN A 32 -4.30 2.35 4.04
N ASN A 33 -4.03 2.96 2.90
CA ASN A 33 -2.87 3.83 2.74
C ASN A 33 -2.99 5.11 3.58
N GLY A 34 -4.19 5.71 3.64
CA GLY A 34 -4.43 6.88 4.48
C GLY A 34 -4.26 6.61 5.98
N ILE A 35 -4.71 5.45 6.45
CA ILE A 35 -4.51 4.98 7.83
C ILE A 35 -3.03 4.85 8.14
N HIS A 36 -2.23 4.25 7.23
CA HIS A 36 -0.79 4.12 7.43
C HIS A 36 -0.11 5.48 7.58
N LEU A 37 -0.43 6.47 6.74
CA LEU A 37 0.13 7.81 6.92
C LEU A 37 -0.34 8.47 8.22
N THR A 38 -1.63 8.36 8.54
CA THR A 38 -2.19 8.94 9.78
C THR A 38 -1.51 8.35 11.02
N GLN A 39 -1.19 7.05 11.02
CA GLN A 39 -0.42 6.40 12.08
C GLN A 39 1.01 6.92 12.17
N LEU A 40 1.69 7.12 11.04
CA LEU A 40 3.05 7.69 11.01
C LEU A 40 3.07 9.12 11.56
N VAL A 41 2.13 9.96 11.13
CA VAL A 41 1.99 11.34 11.63
C VAL A 41 1.70 11.35 13.12
N LEU A 42 0.78 10.51 13.59
CA LEU A 42 0.46 10.38 15.02
C LEU A 42 1.68 9.98 15.85
N VAL A 43 2.41 8.95 15.45
CA VAL A 43 3.58 8.48 16.21
C VAL A 43 4.72 9.50 16.16
N GLU A 44 4.92 10.20 15.05
CA GLU A 44 5.88 11.31 14.99
C GLU A 44 5.48 12.47 15.91
N GLN A 45 4.19 12.83 15.98
CA GLN A 45 3.71 13.84 16.92
C GLN A 45 3.91 13.44 18.38
N LEU A 46 3.67 12.17 18.72
CA LEU A 46 3.80 11.65 20.08
C LEU A 46 5.25 11.44 20.53
N THR A 47 6.13 11.01 19.63
CA THR A 47 7.46 10.47 20.02
C THR A 47 8.63 11.23 19.42
N LYS A 48 8.42 11.96 18.32
CA LYS A 48 9.48 12.63 17.53
C LYS A 48 10.65 11.70 17.19
N SER A 49 10.37 10.40 17.03
CA SER A 49 11.38 9.34 16.93
C SER A 49 11.23 8.50 15.67
N SER A 50 12.27 8.52 14.83
CA SER A 50 12.37 7.64 13.66
C SER A 50 12.29 6.15 13.99
N ALA A 51 12.79 5.74 15.17
CA ALA A 51 12.73 4.34 15.59
C ALA A 51 11.29 3.88 15.84
N GLN A 52 10.46 4.74 16.44
CA GLN A 52 9.05 4.44 16.72
C GLN A 52 8.21 4.45 15.43
N MET A 53 8.50 5.36 14.49
CA MET A 53 7.93 5.26 13.15
C MET A 53 8.31 3.93 12.48
N GLY A 54 9.56 3.50 12.59
CA GLY A 54 10.03 2.17 12.18
C GLY A 54 9.22 1.02 12.77
N ALA A 55 8.81 1.13 14.04
CA ALA A 55 7.98 0.11 14.68
C ALA A 55 6.54 0.06 14.10
N VAL A 56 5.93 1.21 13.76
CA VAL A 56 4.64 1.24 13.03
C VAL A 56 4.75 0.50 11.70
N ILE A 57 5.83 0.76 10.98
CA ILE A 57 6.12 0.18 9.68
C ILE A 57 6.24 -1.33 9.77
N LEU A 58 7.04 -1.80 10.73
CA LEU A 58 7.17 -3.23 11.00
C LEU A 58 5.81 -3.83 11.35
N SER A 59 5.00 -3.10 12.13
CA SER A 59 3.68 -3.57 12.54
C SER A 59 2.77 -3.85 11.34
N PHE A 60 2.73 -3.01 10.30
CA PHE A 60 1.93 -3.32 9.12
C PHE A 60 2.65 -4.17 8.06
N SER A 61 3.98 -4.20 8.01
CA SER A 61 4.73 -4.97 7.00
C SER A 61 4.92 -6.43 7.40
N LEU A 62 5.09 -6.70 8.70
CA LEU A 62 5.34 -8.04 9.23
C LEU A 62 4.17 -9.02 8.95
N PRO A 63 2.88 -8.65 9.14
CA PRO A 63 1.78 -9.51 8.75
C PRO A 63 1.80 -9.89 7.27
N ALA A 64 2.21 -8.99 6.38
CA ALA A 64 2.29 -9.30 4.95
C ALA A 64 3.30 -10.40 4.67
N VAL A 65 4.45 -10.39 5.35
CA VAL A 65 5.45 -11.44 5.22
C VAL A 65 4.96 -12.75 5.85
N LEU A 66 4.41 -12.71 7.06
CA LEU A 66 4.03 -13.90 7.81
C LEU A 66 2.78 -14.60 7.29
N LEU A 67 1.81 -13.82 6.77
CA LEU A 67 0.47 -14.31 6.46
C LEU A 67 0.16 -14.37 4.96
N SER A 68 0.96 -13.75 4.08
CA SER A 68 0.68 -13.75 2.63
C SER A 68 0.53 -15.17 2.06
N ALA A 69 1.43 -16.07 2.44
CA ALA A 69 1.40 -17.47 2.08
C ALA A 69 0.12 -18.18 2.59
N GLY A 70 -0.22 -17.98 3.86
CA GLY A 70 -1.41 -18.55 4.52
C GLY A 70 -2.74 -18.01 3.97
N ALA A 71 -2.75 -16.75 3.54
CA ALA A 71 -3.95 -16.05 3.10
C ALA A 71 -4.57 -16.71 1.86
N GLY A 72 -3.77 -17.08 0.85
CA GLY A 72 -4.27 -17.74 -0.36
C GLY A 72 -4.97 -19.08 -0.07
N ILE A 73 -4.41 -19.88 0.85
CA ILE A 73 -4.96 -21.19 1.22
C ILE A 73 -6.33 -21.05 1.89
N ILE A 74 -6.48 -20.04 2.74
CA ILE A 74 -7.75 -19.75 3.39
C ILE A 74 -8.74 -19.23 2.36
N VAL A 75 -8.33 -18.30 1.49
CA VAL A 75 -9.17 -17.74 0.43
C VAL A 75 -9.73 -18.78 -0.52
N ASP A 76 -8.96 -19.80 -0.84
CA ASP A 76 -9.42 -20.87 -1.74
C ASP A 76 -10.56 -21.69 -1.14
N ARG A 77 -10.65 -21.78 0.19
CA ARG A 77 -11.57 -22.66 0.92
C ARG A 77 -12.89 -22.02 1.30
N PHE A 78 -12.92 -20.71 1.45
CA PHE A 78 -14.12 -19.98 1.83
C PHE A 78 -14.70 -19.20 0.64
N PRO A 79 -16.00 -18.84 0.69
CA PRO A 79 -16.57 -17.92 -0.27
C PRO A 79 -15.82 -16.58 -0.23
N LYS A 80 -15.42 -16.08 -1.40
CA LYS A 80 -14.60 -14.87 -1.58
C LYS A 80 -15.41 -13.67 -1.09
N LYS A 81 -16.71 -13.65 -1.37
CA LYS A 81 -17.63 -12.64 -0.81
C LYS A 81 -17.53 -12.55 0.72
N ASP A 82 -17.59 -13.69 1.41
CA ASP A 82 -17.63 -13.73 2.87
C ASP A 82 -16.31 -13.21 3.46
N ILE A 83 -15.18 -13.56 2.84
CA ILE A 83 -13.86 -13.04 3.23
C ILE A 83 -13.78 -11.53 3.02
N LEU A 84 -14.21 -11.02 1.85
CA LEU A 84 -14.18 -9.59 1.56
C LEU A 84 -15.03 -8.78 2.54
N VAL A 85 -16.23 -9.26 2.85
CA VAL A 85 -17.13 -8.61 3.83
C VAL A 85 -16.53 -8.70 5.24
N ALA A 86 -16.11 -9.88 5.69
CA ALA A 86 -15.54 -10.07 7.02
C ALA A 86 -14.28 -9.22 7.22
N SER A 87 -13.38 -9.18 6.24
CA SER A 87 -12.17 -8.36 6.31
C SER A 87 -12.50 -6.88 6.43
N ASN A 88 -13.45 -6.36 5.64
CA ASN A 88 -13.83 -4.95 5.74
C ASN A 88 -14.52 -4.63 7.08
N VAL A 89 -15.41 -5.50 7.58
CA VAL A 89 -16.03 -5.33 8.90
C VAL A 89 -14.99 -5.30 10.02
N LEU A 90 -14.06 -6.26 10.03
CA LEU A 90 -13.00 -6.32 11.04
C LEU A 90 -12.07 -5.09 10.97
N ARG A 91 -11.80 -4.57 9.77
CA ARG A 91 -11.05 -3.31 9.59
C ARG A 91 -11.81 -2.11 10.15
N VAL A 92 -13.12 -2.02 9.95
CA VAL A 92 -13.96 -0.99 10.59
C VAL A 92 -13.86 -1.08 12.11
N LEU A 93 -13.98 -2.29 12.67
CA LEU A 93 -13.84 -2.50 14.13
C LEU A 93 -12.46 -2.08 14.64
N THR A 94 -11.42 -2.31 13.85
CA THR A 94 -10.05 -1.89 14.20
C THR A 94 -9.94 -0.36 14.22
N VAL A 95 -10.57 0.34 13.27
CA VAL A 95 -10.67 1.81 13.25
C VAL A 95 -11.46 2.34 14.45
N VAL A 96 -12.57 1.70 14.81
CA VAL A 96 -13.33 2.08 16.01
C VAL A 96 -12.49 1.90 17.26
N ALA A 97 -11.73 0.81 17.36
CA ALA A 97 -10.79 0.59 18.45
C ALA A 97 -9.71 1.69 18.50
N TYR A 98 -9.13 2.09 17.37
CA TYR A 98 -8.19 3.22 17.31
C TYR A 98 -8.78 4.49 17.92
N VAL A 99 -9.99 4.86 17.50
CA VAL A 99 -10.66 6.06 17.98
C VAL A 99 -10.90 6.00 19.48
N LEU A 100 -11.26 4.83 20.01
CA LEU A 100 -11.48 4.62 21.44
C LEU A 100 -10.16 4.74 22.23
N PHE A 101 -9.11 4.01 21.84
CA PHE A 101 -7.83 4.05 22.52
C PHE A 101 -7.21 5.44 22.52
N LEU A 102 -7.38 6.22 21.45
CA LEU A 102 -6.94 7.63 21.39
C LEU A 102 -7.67 8.54 22.39
N ARG A 103 -8.84 8.14 22.91
CA ARG A 103 -9.58 8.93 23.93
C ARG A 103 -9.33 8.48 25.35
N THR A 104 -9.02 7.20 25.54
CA THR A 104 -9.01 6.58 26.87
C THR A 104 -7.62 6.29 27.42
N THR A 105 -6.59 6.41 26.58
CA THR A 105 -5.27 5.88 26.88
C THR A 105 -4.18 6.85 26.47
N ASP A 106 -3.15 6.97 27.30
CA ASP A 106 -1.99 7.83 27.08
C ASP A 106 -0.66 7.08 27.24
N GLY A 107 0.44 7.73 26.83
CA GLY A 107 1.80 7.26 27.06
C GLY A 107 2.16 5.94 26.37
N ALA A 108 2.89 5.07 27.06
CA ALA A 108 3.41 3.83 26.50
C ALA A 108 2.29 2.84 26.10
N LEU A 109 1.17 2.83 26.82
CA LEU A 109 0.04 1.95 26.51
C LEU A 109 -0.66 2.37 25.23
N LEU A 110 -0.76 3.68 24.95
CA LEU A 110 -1.28 4.18 23.70
C LEU A 110 -0.39 3.75 22.53
N LEU A 111 0.93 3.91 22.68
CA LEU A 111 1.89 3.54 21.65
C LEU A 111 1.86 2.03 21.34
N PHE A 112 1.79 1.18 22.36
CA PHE A 112 1.62 -0.25 22.18
C PHE A 112 0.30 -0.60 21.46
N SER A 113 -0.79 0.07 21.85
CA SER A 113 -2.10 -0.13 21.21
C SER A 113 -2.08 0.25 19.73
N ILE A 114 -1.36 1.33 19.37
CA ILE A 114 -1.17 1.71 17.97
C ILE A 114 -0.50 0.59 17.19
N TYR A 115 0.61 0.03 17.69
CA TYR A 115 1.33 -1.06 17.03
C TYR A 115 0.49 -2.33 16.90
N ALA A 116 -0.18 -2.74 17.97
CA ALA A 116 -1.02 -3.93 17.99
C ALA A 116 -2.18 -3.81 17.00
N LEU A 117 -2.90 -2.68 17.00
CA LEU A 117 -3.99 -2.44 16.07
C LEU A 117 -3.49 -2.31 14.63
N THR A 118 -2.28 -1.78 14.40
CA THR A 118 -1.69 -1.65 13.06
C THR A 118 -1.43 -3.04 12.51
N PHE A 119 -0.84 -3.91 13.34
CA PHE A 119 -0.59 -5.31 13.01
C PHE A 119 -1.88 -6.06 12.70
N ILE A 120 -2.90 -5.93 13.55
CA ILE A 120 -4.20 -6.58 13.36
C ILE A 120 -4.85 -6.11 12.06
N ASN A 121 -4.93 -4.79 11.84
CA ASN A 121 -5.53 -4.21 10.63
C ASN A 121 -4.83 -4.70 9.35
N SER A 122 -3.50 -4.76 9.35
CA SER A 122 -2.72 -5.24 8.21
C SER A 122 -2.87 -6.75 8.02
N ALA A 123 -2.90 -7.53 9.10
CA ALA A 123 -3.12 -8.98 9.08
C ALA A 123 -4.47 -9.33 8.44
N ILE A 124 -5.55 -8.65 8.83
CA ILE A 124 -6.88 -8.79 8.23
C ILE A 124 -6.83 -8.46 6.72
N GLY A 125 -6.03 -7.47 6.35
CA GLY A 125 -5.84 -7.05 4.98
C GLY A 125 -5.18 -8.07 4.06
N GLN A 126 -4.37 -8.98 4.61
CA GLN A 126 -3.67 -9.99 3.81
C GLN A 126 -4.62 -10.97 3.12
N PHE A 127 -5.82 -11.17 3.68
CA PHE A 127 -6.85 -12.02 3.09
C PHE A 127 -7.65 -11.32 1.99
N PHE A 128 -7.68 -9.97 1.97
CA PHE A 128 -8.52 -9.19 1.07
C PHE A 128 -8.04 -9.26 -0.38
N SER A 129 -6.75 -8.97 -0.62
CA SER A 129 -6.16 -8.94 -1.96
C SER A 129 -6.30 -10.27 -2.74
N PRO A 130 -5.96 -11.45 -2.17
CA PRO A 130 -6.17 -12.72 -2.86
C PRO A 130 -7.65 -13.04 -3.09
N ALA A 131 -8.55 -12.72 -2.15
CA ALA A 131 -9.99 -12.93 -2.32
C ALA A 131 -10.55 -12.06 -3.45
N GLU A 132 -10.10 -10.82 -3.53
CA GLU A 132 -10.47 -9.85 -4.55
C GLU A 132 -10.01 -10.31 -5.94
N ALA A 133 -8.74 -10.69 -6.08
CA ALA A 133 -8.19 -11.21 -7.33
C ALA A 133 -8.92 -12.48 -7.80
N ALA A 134 -9.31 -13.36 -6.87
CA ALA A 134 -10.09 -14.55 -7.16
C ALA A 134 -11.56 -14.24 -7.51
N MET A 135 -12.11 -13.12 -7.04
CA MET A 135 -13.48 -12.69 -7.33
C MET A 135 -13.62 -12.10 -8.74
N ILE A 136 -12.61 -11.38 -9.27
CA ILE A 136 -12.63 -10.78 -10.62
C ILE A 136 -13.08 -11.78 -11.70
N PRO A 137 -12.45 -12.96 -11.88
CA PRO A 137 -12.83 -13.90 -12.93
C PRO A 137 -14.20 -14.56 -12.72
N LEU A 138 -14.82 -14.42 -11.54
CA LEU A 138 -16.19 -14.85 -11.29
C LEU A 138 -17.23 -13.80 -11.72
N LEU A 139 -16.81 -12.54 -11.88
CA LEU A 139 -17.71 -11.42 -12.20
C LEU A 139 -17.69 -11.02 -13.67
N VAL A 140 -16.57 -11.20 -14.37
CA VAL A 140 -16.39 -10.76 -15.76
C VAL A 140 -16.15 -11.92 -16.71
N ASN A 141 -16.50 -11.74 -17.97
CA ASN A 141 -16.22 -12.72 -19.02
C ASN A 141 -14.71 -12.80 -19.32
N ARG A 142 -14.26 -13.91 -19.92
CA ARG A 142 -12.83 -14.13 -20.23
C ARG A 142 -12.21 -13.04 -21.10
N ASP A 143 -12.96 -12.51 -22.06
CA ASP A 143 -12.55 -11.42 -22.95
C ASP A 143 -12.45 -10.06 -22.23
N GLN A 144 -13.08 -9.94 -21.06
CA GLN A 144 -13.05 -8.76 -20.19
C GLN A 144 -12.01 -8.84 -19.07
N LEU A 145 -11.32 -9.98 -18.90
CA LEU A 145 -10.32 -10.15 -17.84
C LEU A 145 -9.15 -9.18 -17.96
N LEU A 146 -8.64 -8.97 -19.17
CA LEU A 146 -7.52 -8.04 -19.39
C LEU A 146 -7.90 -6.60 -18.99
N PRO A 147 -8.97 -5.98 -19.55
CA PRO A 147 -9.36 -4.63 -19.15
C PRO A 147 -9.75 -4.54 -17.67
N ALA A 148 -10.37 -5.56 -17.08
CA ALA A 148 -10.67 -5.63 -15.65
C ALA A 148 -9.39 -5.56 -14.79
N ASN A 149 -8.41 -6.43 -15.07
CA ASN A 149 -7.13 -6.44 -14.36
C ASN A 149 -6.34 -5.14 -14.58
N SER A 150 -6.35 -4.58 -15.78
CA SER A 150 -5.71 -3.30 -16.06
C SER A 150 -6.32 -2.17 -15.23
N LEU A 151 -7.65 -2.11 -15.15
CA LEU A 151 -8.35 -1.11 -14.34
C LEU A 151 -8.05 -1.30 -12.85
N PHE A 152 -8.04 -2.53 -12.35
CA PHE A 152 -7.68 -2.85 -10.96
C PHE A 152 -6.25 -2.41 -10.63
N ASN A 153 -5.27 -2.71 -11.49
CA ASN A 153 -3.88 -2.31 -11.28
C ASN A 153 -3.71 -0.78 -11.30
N LEU A 154 -4.38 -0.09 -12.23
CA LEU A 154 -4.38 1.38 -12.27
C LEU A 154 -4.98 1.96 -10.99
N THR A 155 -6.09 1.38 -10.54
CA THR A 155 -6.81 1.81 -9.34
C THR A 155 -5.99 1.58 -8.09
N PHE A 156 -5.30 0.44 -7.98
CA PHE A 156 -4.39 0.14 -6.88
C PHE A 156 -3.32 1.23 -6.74
N THR A 157 -2.61 1.54 -7.83
CA THR A 157 -1.57 2.57 -7.86
C THR A 157 -2.14 3.96 -7.56
N ALA A 158 -3.26 4.32 -8.20
CA ALA A 158 -3.92 5.61 -7.96
C ALA A 158 -4.39 5.74 -6.51
N SER A 159 -4.97 4.69 -5.93
CA SER A 159 -5.46 4.65 -4.55
C SER A 159 -4.36 4.81 -3.53
N GLN A 160 -3.17 4.28 -3.81
CA GLN A 160 -1.99 4.47 -2.96
C GLN A 160 -1.61 5.95 -2.88
N VAL A 161 -1.53 6.63 -4.03
CA VAL A 161 -1.23 8.06 -4.10
C VAL A 161 -2.35 8.88 -3.46
N VAL A 162 -3.61 8.61 -3.82
CA VAL A 162 -4.76 9.34 -3.28
C VAL A 162 -4.87 9.17 -1.77
N GLY A 163 -4.67 7.96 -1.24
CA GLY A 163 -4.69 7.68 0.19
C GLY A 163 -3.61 8.42 0.97
N LEU A 164 -2.35 8.31 0.54
CA LEU A 164 -1.21 8.93 1.21
C LEU A 164 -1.17 10.45 1.02
N VAL A 165 -1.38 10.92 -0.20
CA VAL A 165 -1.03 12.30 -0.56
C VAL A 165 -2.22 13.24 -0.39
N ILE A 166 -3.43 12.75 -0.61
CA ILE A 166 -4.63 13.60 -0.64
C ILE A 166 -5.48 13.34 0.59
N VAL A 167 -5.97 12.11 0.74
CA VAL A 167 -7.00 11.79 1.74
C VAL A 167 -6.47 11.98 3.14
N ALA A 168 -5.35 11.34 3.51
CA ALA A 168 -4.83 11.44 4.87
C ALA A 168 -4.47 12.89 5.30
N PRO A 169 -3.67 13.66 4.55
CA PRO A 169 -3.35 15.03 4.95
C PRO A 169 -4.60 15.92 5.00
N LEU A 170 -5.51 15.78 4.04
CA LEU A 170 -6.76 16.54 4.02
C LEU A 170 -7.63 16.24 5.24
N THR A 171 -7.82 14.97 5.57
CA THR A 171 -8.68 14.58 6.70
C THR A 171 -8.03 14.91 8.04
N ILE A 172 -6.71 14.81 8.17
CA ILE A 172 -5.97 15.26 9.35
C ILE A 172 -6.11 16.79 9.52
N LYS A 173 -5.93 17.56 8.46
CA LYS A 173 -6.05 19.02 8.52
C LYS A 173 -7.46 19.50 8.86
N LEU A 174 -8.49 18.86 8.30
CA LEU A 174 -9.88 19.27 8.49
C LEU A 174 -10.47 18.81 9.83
N ALA A 175 -10.07 17.63 10.32
CA ALA A 175 -10.75 16.97 11.43
C ALA A 175 -9.80 16.43 12.52
N GLY A 176 -8.50 16.71 12.41
CA GLY A 176 -7.45 16.16 13.27
C GLY A 176 -7.21 14.67 13.01
N ILE A 177 -6.25 14.09 13.75
CA ILE A 177 -5.91 12.66 13.65
C ILE A 177 -7.11 11.77 13.96
N GLN A 178 -7.86 12.09 15.03
CA GLN A 178 -9.02 11.30 15.40
C GLN A 178 -10.14 11.38 14.35
N GLY A 179 -10.44 12.58 13.84
CA GLY A 179 -11.43 12.74 12.78
C GLY A 179 -11.00 12.06 11.48
N SER A 180 -9.71 12.04 11.18
CA SER A 180 -9.14 11.30 10.05
C SER A 180 -9.48 9.80 10.13
N PHE A 181 -9.25 9.17 11.28
CA PHE A 181 -9.64 7.77 11.49
C PHE A 181 -11.14 7.55 11.34
N VAL A 182 -11.99 8.44 11.89
CA VAL A 182 -13.45 8.31 11.76
C VAL A 182 -13.89 8.36 10.29
N LEU A 183 -13.40 9.35 9.52
CA LEU A 183 -13.73 9.49 8.11
C LEU A 183 -13.29 8.27 7.29
N MET A 184 -12.09 7.76 7.57
CA MET A 184 -11.56 6.53 6.99
C MET A 184 -12.41 5.29 7.35
N GLY A 185 -12.89 5.20 8.60
CA GLY A 185 -13.82 4.17 9.04
C GLY A 185 -15.15 4.19 8.28
N LEU A 186 -15.70 5.39 8.03
CA LEU A 186 -16.90 5.56 7.21
C LEU A 186 -16.67 5.10 5.76
N MET A 187 -15.50 5.39 5.18
CA MET A 187 -15.15 4.91 3.85
C MET A 187 -15.02 3.38 3.80
N TYR A 188 -14.46 2.74 4.84
CA TYR A 188 -14.49 1.27 4.94
C TYR A 188 -15.90 0.71 5.12
N LEU A 189 -16.80 1.40 5.82
CA LEU A 189 -18.21 0.99 5.90
C LEU A 189 -18.88 1.03 4.53
N ILE A 190 -18.61 2.06 3.72
CA ILE A 190 -19.09 2.14 2.34
C ILE A 190 -18.50 0.98 1.52
N ALA A 191 -17.20 0.69 1.64
CA ALA A 191 -16.57 -0.44 0.97
C ALA A 191 -17.19 -1.79 1.39
N THR A 192 -17.51 -1.94 2.68
CA THR A 192 -18.23 -3.11 3.23
C THR A 192 -19.60 -3.26 2.61
N PHE A 193 -20.37 -2.17 2.52
CA PHE A 193 -21.68 -2.19 1.91
C PHE A 193 -21.61 -2.60 0.43
N MET A 194 -20.62 -2.10 -0.31
CA MET A 194 -20.39 -2.51 -1.70
C MET A 194 -20.04 -3.99 -1.83
N THR A 195 -19.21 -4.56 -0.94
CA THR A 195 -18.90 -5.99 -0.99
C THR A 195 -20.09 -6.88 -0.59
N MET A 196 -21.00 -6.40 0.25
CA MET A 196 -22.24 -7.12 0.59
C MET A 196 -23.17 -7.30 -0.62
N LEU A 197 -23.11 -6.41 -1.61
CA LEU A 197 -23.90 -6.47 -2.85
C LEU A 197 -23.34 -7.44 -3.90
N LEU A 198 -22.19 -8.06 -3.65
CA LEU A 198 -21.61 -9.07 -4.52
C LEU A 198 -22.43 -10.38 -4.49
N PRO A 199 -22.46 -11.14 -5.59
CA PRO A 199 -23.00 -12.49 -5.56
C PRO A 199 -22.13 -13.36 -4.63
N ARG A 200 -22.77 -14.29 -3.92
CA ARG A 200 -22.03 -15.28 -3.13
C ARG A 200 -21.50 -16.34 -4.09
N ASP A 201 -20.20 -16.62 -4.03
CA ASP A 201 -19.58 -17.70 -4.76
C ASP A 201 -19.68 -19.01 -3.99
N ASP A 202 -19.93 -20.10 -4.72
CA ASP A 202 -19.80 -21.44 -4.15
C ASP A 202 -18.30 -21.69 -3.93
N ALA A 203 -17.89 -21.74 -2.66
CA ALA A 203 -16.56 -22.20 -2.33
C ALA A 203 -16.36 -23.55 -3.01
N ARG A 204 -15.32 -23.68 -3.86
CA ARG A 204 -14.94 -25.00 -4.38
C ARG A 204 -14.67 -25.85 -3.16
N SER A 205 -15.60 -26.76 -2.85
CA SER A 205 -15.39 -27.81 -1.88
C SER A 205 -14.29 -28.70 -2.42
N ARG A 206 -13.02 -28.32 -2.21
CA ARG A 206 -11.93 -29.29 -2.19
C ARG A 206 -12.38 -30.30 -1.14
N LYS A 207 -12.81 -31.48 -1.60
CA LYS A 207 -13.15 -32.59 -0.71
C LYS A 207 -12.00 -32.71 0.29
N PRO A 208 -12.26 -32.93 1.58
CA PRO A 208 -11.21 -33.20 2.53
C PRO A 208 -10.61 -34.57 2.16
N ASP A 209 -9.70 -34.61 1.21
CA ASP A 209 -8.70 -35.68 1.17
C ASP A 209 -8.00 -35.57 2.52
N GLY A 210 -8.11 -36.61 3.36
CA GLY A 210 -7.78 -36.59 4.81
C GLY A 210 -6.34 -36.24 5.20
N ARG A 211 -5.57 -35.58 4.33
CA ARG A 211 -4.34 -34.85 4.64
C ARG A 211 -4.68 -33.54 5.34
N SER A 212 -3.88 -33.21 6.36
CA SER A 212 -3.98 -31.90 7.01
C SER A 212 -3.80 -30.80 5.94
N ALA A 213 -4.82 -29.97 5.81
CA ALA A 213 -4.88 -28.75 5.01
C ALA A 213 -3.58 -27.93 5.00
N ILE A 214 -2.98 -27.82 6.17
CA ILE A 214 -1.76 -27.06 6.44
C ILE A 214 -0.54 -27.74 5.81
N ARG A 215 -0.53 -29.07 5.75
CA ARG A 215 0.57 -29.86 5.18
C ARG A 215 0.63 -29.76 3.66
N GLU A 216 -0.52 -29.77 2.99
CA GLU A 216 -0.60 -29.61 1.53
C GLU A 216 -0.20 -28.20 1.11
N ALA A 217 -0.76 -27.20 1.78
CA ALA A 217 -0.34 -25.80 1.71
C ALA A 217 1.17 -25.58 1.88
N TRP A 218 1.75 -26.19 2.91
CA TRP A 218 3.18 -26.11 3.17
C TRP A 218 4.00 -26.77 2.06
N SER A 219 3.52 -27.89 1.53
CA SER A 219 4.15 -28.56 0.39
C SER A 219 4.16 -27.66 -0.85
N ASP A 220 3.02 -27.05 -1.18
CA ASP A 220 2.88 -26.13 -2.33
C ASP A 220 3.80 -24.91 -2.18
N LEU A 221 3.91 -24.35 -0.97
CA LEU A 221 4.82 -23.24 -0.67
C LEU A 221 6.30 -23.64 -0.83
N VAL A 222 6.68 -24.81 -0.31
CA VAL A 222 8.06 -25.32 -0.44
C VAL A 222 8.39 -25.61 -1.89
N GLU A 223 7.44 -26.15 -2.66
CA GLU A 223 7.60 -26.41 -4.09
C GLU A 223 7.74 -25.10 -4.89
N GLY A 224 6.91 -24.10 -4.60
CA GLY A 224 7.01 -22.77 -5.18
C GLY A 224 8.36 -22.10 -4.87
N TRP A 225 8.83 -22.20 -3.61
CA TRP A 225 10.13 -21.66 -3.23
C TRP A 225 11.29 -22.38 -3.94
N ARG A 226 11.25 -23.72 -4.00
CA ARG A 226 12.24 -24.50 -4.75
C ARG A 226 12.25 -24.13 -6.23
N PHE A 227 11.07 -23.91 -6.83
CA PHE A 227 10.96 -23.47 -8.20
C PHE A 227 11.64 -22.11 -8.43
N VAL A 228 11.35 -21.12 -7.58
CA VAL A 228 11.99 -19.80 -7.62
C VAL A 228 13.51 -19.92 -7.45
N ALA A 229 13.97 -20.67 -6.46
CA ALA A 229 15.39 -20.84 -6.17
C ALA A 229 16.15 -21.62 -7.26
N SER A 230 15.47 -22.51 -7.99
CA SER A 230 16.08 -23.29 -9.07
C SER A 230 16.25 -22.52 -10.38
N ARG A 231 15.54 -21.39 -10.56
CA ARG A 231 15.58 -20.59 -11.79
C ARG A 231 16.16 -19.21 -11.50
N GLU A 232 17.43 -19.02 -11.85
CA GLU A 232 18.17 -17.77 -11.63
C GLU A 232 17.43 -16.54 -12.17
N VAL A 233 16.83 -16.62 -13.37
CA VAL A 233 16.07 -15.51 -13.96
C VAL A 233 14.87 -15.10 -13.10
N VAL A 234 14.16 -16.08 -12.51
CA VAL A 234 12.99 -15.82 -11.66
C VAL A 234 13.44 -15.25 -10.31
N LEU A 235 14.48 -15.85 -9.72
CA LEU A 235 15.07 -15.36 -8.47
C LEU A 235 15.56 -13.91 -8.61
N LEU A 236 16.33 -13.60 -9.66
CA LEU A 236 16.81 -12.24 -9.92
C LEU A 236 15.66 -11.27 -10.14
N ALA A 237 14.59 -11.66 -10.85
CA ALA A 237 13.41 -10.82 -11.03
C ALA A 237 12.71 -10.53 -9.69
N MET A 238 12.56 -11.53 -8.82
CA MET A 238 11.96 -11.37 -7.49
C MET A 238 12.83 -10.52 -6.57
N LEU A 239 14.16 -10.68 -6.61
CA LEU A 239 15.10 -9.84 -5.85
C LEU A 239 15.02 -8.38 -6.30
N HIS A 240 15.00 -8.12 -7.61
CA HIS A 240 14.83 -6.75 -8.13
C HIS A 240 13.51 -6.14 -7.71
N LEU A 241 12.41 -6.89 -7.83
CA LEU A 241 11.09 -6.42 -7.41
C LEU A 241 11.08 -6.09 -5.91
N THR A 242 11.66 -6.97 -5.08
CA THR A 242 11.75 -6.78 -3.63
C THR A 242 12.60 -5.58 -3.27
N LEU A 243 13.77 -5.41 -3.93
CA LEU A 243 14.64 -4.26 -3.72
C LEU A 243 13.95 -2.94 -4.07
N ILE A 244 13.34 -2.86 -5.25
CA ILE A 244 12.64 -1.64 -5.71
C ILE A 244 11.47 -1.32 -4.77
N ALA A 245 10.64 -2.31 -4.43
CA ALA A 245 9.51 -2.12 -3.53
C ALA A 245 9.97 -1.65 -2.15
N THR A 246 11.03 -2.26 -1.61
CA THR A 246 11.59 -1.89 -0.31
C THR A 246 12.15 -0.47 -0.33
N LEU A 247 12.89 -0.08 -1.38
CA LEU A 247 13.45 1.26 -1.50
C LEU A 247 12.35 2.32 -1.60
N LEU A 248 11.32 2.09 -2.42
CA LEU A 248 10.18 3.01 -2.53
C LEU A 248 9.44 3.14 -1.20
N LEU A 249 9.26 2.02 -0.49
CA LEU A 249 8.60 1.99 0.80
C LEU A 249 9.40 2.76 1.86
N VAL A 250 10.71 2.52 1.95
CA VAL A 250 11.62 3.27 2.84
C VAL A 250 11.60 4.76 2.52
N MET A 251 11.56 5.14 1.24
CA MET A 251 11.40 6.56 0.87
C MET A 251 10.11 7.14 1.37
N ALA A 252 8.98 6.49 1.07
CA ALA A 252 7.69 6.97 1.54
C ALA A 252 7.63 7.15 3.07
N MET A 253 8.37 6.32 3.80
CA MET A 253 8.44 6.38 5.27
C MET A 253 9.32 7.49 5.82
N LEU A 254 10.41 7.84 5.14
CA LEU A 254 11.32 8.87 5.61
C LEU A 254 10.83 10.29 5.28
N VAL A 255 9.95 10.43 4.28
CA VAL A 255 9.49 11.73 3.79
C VAL A 255 8.83 12.60 4.87
N PRO A 256 7.90 12.14 5.73
CA PRO A 256 7.33 13.00 6.77
C PRO A 256 8.38 13.52 7.76
N GLY A 257 9.30 12.64 8.19
CA GLY A 257 10.40 13.01 9.08
C GLY A 257 11.44 13.92 8.41
N PHE A 258 11.70 13.73 7.12
CA PHE A 258 12.52 14.63 6.31
C PHE A 258 11.86 16.00 6.17
N THR A 259 10.57 16.04 5.87
CA THR A 259 9.78 17.28 5.75
C THR A 259 9.84 18.09 7.04
N SER A 260 9.63 17.43 8.19
CA SER A 260 9.64 18.11 9.48
C SER A 260 11.04 18.50 9.96
N ARG A 261 12.01 17.58 9.92
CA ARG A 261 13.32 17.80 10.55
C ARG A 261 14.35 18.45 9.63
N VAL A 262 14.20 18.32 8.32
CA VAL A 262 15.16 18.86 7.33
C VAL A 262 14.60 20.10 6.66
N LEU A 263 13.34 20.07 6.20
CA LEU A 263 12.73 21.22 5.52
C LEU A 263 12.10 22.23 6.49
N GLY A 264 11.91 21.85 7.77
CA GLY A 264 11.27 22.70 8.77
C GLY A 264 9.79 22.96 8.51
N LEU A 265 9.14 22.13 7.68
CA LEU A 265 7.72 22.20 7.36
C LEU A 265 6.91 21.27 8.25
N ASP A 266 5.59 21.36 8.23
CA ASP A 266 4.77 20.39 8.98
C ASP A 266 4.85 19.00 8.33
N PRO A 267 4.77 17.88 9.08
CA PRO A 267 4.77 16.53 8.50
C PRO A 267 3.69 16.31 7.44
N GLU A 268 2.61 17.08 7.50
CA GLU A 268 1.47 17.07 6.57
C GLU A 268 1.82 17.69 5.20
N ASP A 269 2.84 18.54 5.14
CA ASP A 269 3.36 19.14 3.91
C ASP A 269 4.20 18.17 3.06
N ALA A 270 4.28 16.90 3.48
CA ALA A 270 4.89 15.82 2.71
C ALA A 270 4.34 15.69 1.27
N ILE A 271 3.14 16.23 1.01
CA ILE A 271 2.55 16.34 -0.33
C ILE A 271 3.48 17.00 -1.34
N TYR A 272 4.28 18.00 -0.95
CA TYR A 272 5.18 18.69 -1.90
C TYR A 272 6.29 17.78 -2.41
N ILE A 273 6.66 16.74 -1.64
CA ILE A 273 7.64 15.73 -2.04
C ILE A 273 6.98 14.60 -2.81
N PHE A 274 5.79 14.16 -2.38
CA PHE A 274 5.10 13.02 -3.02
C PHE A 274 4.40 13.37 -4.34
N ALA A 275 3.87 14.58 -4.50
CA ALA A 275 3.13 14.95 -5.69
C ALA A 275 3.98 14.85 -6.99
N PRO A 276 5.23 15.35 -7.03
CA PRO A 276 6.12 15.11 -8.17
C PRO A 276 6.38 13.63 -8.45
N ALA A 277 6.52 12.81 -7.40
CA ALA A 277 6.73 11.37 -7.55
C ALA A 277 5.50 10.67 -8.18
N GLY A 278 4.29 11.07 -7.76
CA GLY A 278 3.05 10.59 -8.37
C GLY A 278 2.94 10.97 -9.85
N ILE A 279 3.22 12.23 -10.19
CA ILE A 279 3.24 12.71 -11.59
C ILE A 279 4.26 11.92 -12.41
N GLY A 280 5.47 11.72 -11.88
CA GLY A 280 6.52 10.93 -12.49
C GLY A 280 6.10 9.48 -12.76
N MET A 281 5.37 8.86 -11.81
CA MET A 281 4.85 7.50 -11.96
C MET A 281 3.82 7.39 -13.10
N PHE A 282 2.85 8.31 -13.16
CA PHE A 282 1.87 8.34 -14.26
C PHE A 282 2.55 8.62 -15.61
N GLY A 283 3.46 9.59 -15.65
CA GLY A 283 4.23 9.94 -16.85
C GLY A 283 5.08 8.77 -17.35
N ALA A 284 5.81 8.11 -16.46
CA ALA A 284 6.61 6.94 -16.79
C ALA A 284 5.74 5.77 -17.28
N SER A 285 4.60 5.50 -16.64
CA SER A 285 3.67 4.46 -17.07
C SER A 285 3.11 4.72 -18.47
N PHE A 286 2.77 5.98 -18.77
CA PHE A 286 2.34 6.39 -20.11
C PHE A 286 3.46 6.26 -21.16
N ILE A 287 4.66 6.75 -20.85
CA ILE A 287 5.82 6.68 -21.75
C ILE A 287 6.21 5.22 -22.03
N ILE A 288 6.31 4.39 -21.01
CA ILE A 288 6.63 2.96 -21.15
C ILE A 288 5.50 2.24 -21.88
N GLY A 289 4.24 2.54 -21.58
CA GLY A 289 3.10 1.97 -22.30
C GLY A 289 3.11 2.28 -23.80
N ARG A 290 3.53 3.49 -24.18
CA ARG A 290 3.55 3.91 -25.59
C ARG A 290 4.83 3.55 -26.33
N PHE A 291 5.99 3.64 -25.68
CA PHE A 291 7.30 3.52 -26.32
C PHE A 291 8.16 2.37 -25.79
N GLY A 292 7.76 1.72 -24.69
CA GLY A 292 8.56 0.70 -24.02
C GLY A 292 8.83 -0.55 -24.86
N HIS A 293 8.00 -0.84 -25.86
CA HIS A 293 8.23 -1.93 -26.83
C HIS A 293 9.49 -1.72 -27.69
N ARG A 294 10.01 -0.49 -27.78
CA ARG A 294 11.24 -0.15 -28.52
C ARG A 294 12.51 -0.30 -27.69
N ALA A 295 12.39 -0.42 -26.37
CA ALA A 295 13.51 -0.52 -25.46
C ALA A 295 13.68 -1.96 -24.95
N ARG A 296 14.92 -2.38 -24.70
CA ARG A 296 15.18 -3.66 -24.04
C ARG A 296 14.66 -3.60 -22.61
N ARG A 297 13.95 -4.63 -22.15
CA ARG A 297 13.39 -4.69 -20.79
C ARG A 297 14.44 -4.43 -19.71
N GLU A 298 15.63 -5.00 -19.87
CA GLU A 298 16.79 -4.78 -18.98
C GLU A 298 17.20 -3.32 -18.90
N ALA A 299 17.22 -2.59 -20.02
CA ALA A 299 17.59 -1.18 -20.06
C ALA A 299 16.55 -0.30 -19.34
N LEU A 300 15.26 -0.63 -19.45
CA LEU A 300 14.19 0.06 -18.73
C LEU A 300 14.31 -0.15 -17.22
N VAL A 301 14.57 -1.39 -16.79
CA VAL A 301 14.74 -1.72 -15.36
C VAL A 301 15.99 -1.04 -14.78
N ASN A 302 17.13 -1.18 -15.44
CA ASN A 302 18.39 -0.58 -14.97
C ASN A 302 18.33 0.95 -15.00
N GLY A 303 17.74 1.55 -16.03
CA GLY A 303 17.52 3.00 -16.09
C GLY A 303 16.65 3.49 -14.94
N GLY A 304 15.58 2.77 -14.61
CA GLY A 304 14.73 3.06 -13.44
C GLY A 304 15.50 2.99 -12.11
N LEU A 305 16.34 1.98 -11.93
CA LEU A 305 17.18 1.83 -10.73
C LEU A 305 18.20 2.96 -10.58
N ILE A 306 18.85 3.37 -11.67
CA ILE A 306 19.81 4.48 -11.67
C ILE A 306 19.09 5.79 -11.33
N ALA A 307 17.93 6.04 -11.93
CA ALA A 307 17.12 7.23 -11.64
C ALA A 307 16.67 7.25 -10.17
N LEU A 308 16.27 6.10 -9.63
CA LEU A 308 15.93 5.96 -8.22
C LEU A 308 17.15 6.27 -7.33
N ALA A 309 18.30 5.65 -7.58
CA ALA A 309 19.53 5.89 -6.83
C ALA A 309 19.98 7.37 -6.88
N ALA A 310 19.88 8.01 -8.04
CA ALA A 310 20.16 9.44 -8.18
C ALA A 310 19.22 10.30 -7.33
N THR A 311 17.94 9.95 -7.28
CA THR A 311 16.94 10.64 -6.44
C THR A 311 17.29 10.55 -4.95
N PHE A 312 17.68 9.36 -4.48
CA PHE A 312 18.16 9.15 -3.11
C PHE A 312 19.41 9.99 -2.80
N ALA A 313 20.39 10.02 -3.71
CA ALA A 313 21.61 10.79 -3.54
C ALA A 313 21.32 12.30 -3.45
N LEU A 314 20.40 12.81 -4.28
CA LEU A 314 19.97 14.20 -4.26
C LEU A 314 19.26 14.57 -2.95
N LEU A 315 18.34 13.73 -2.46
CA LEU A 315 17.67 13.94 -1.18
C LEU A 315 18.66 13.97 -0.01
N ALA A 316 19.61 13.03 0.01
CA ALA A 316 20.66 13.00 1.01
C ALA A 316 21.56 14.25 0.97
N TRP A 317 21.78 14.80 -0.23
CA TRP A 317 22.54 16.03 -0.41
C TRP A 317 21.78 17.25 0.10
N VAL A 318 20.49 17.39 -0.21
CA VAL A 318 19.62 18.46 0.32
C VAL A 318 19.60 18.44 1.85
N GLY A 319 19.55 17.26 2.46
CA GLY A 319 19.60 17.14 3.92
C GLY A 319 20.93 17.58 4.56
N ARG A 320 22.03 17.59 3.80
CA ARG A 320 23.35 18.04 4.27
C ARG A 320 23.70 19.45 3.83
N ALA A 321 22.98 20.03 2.86
CA ALA A 321 23.28 21.35 2.33
C ALA A 321 23.27 22.45 3.41
N PRO A 322 22.33 22.49 4.38
CA PRO A 322 22.38 23.45 5.48
C PRO A 322 23.64 23.31 6.34
N ASP A 323 24.05 22.08 6.66
CA ASP A 323 25.26 21.80 7.45
C ASP A 323 26.56 22.09 6.68
N MET A 324 26.56 21.94 5.35
CA MET A 324 27.71 22.24 4.50
C MET A 324 27.85 23.74 4.23
N LEU A 325 26.74 24.48 4.14
CA LEU A 325 26.71 25.94 4.00
C LEU A 325 26.98 26.67 5.33
N ASN A 326 26.57 26.09 6.47
CA ASN A 326 26.84 26.65 7.80
C ASN A 326 28.17 26.19 8.42
N ARG A 327 28.96 25.35 7.73
CA ARG A 327 30.37 25.13 8.12
C ARG A 327 31.17 26.42 7.82
N PRO A 328 31.83 26.99 8.82
CA PRO A 328 32.07 28.42 8.90
C PRO A 328 33.09 28.91 7.87
N ILE A 329 32.62 29.71 6.91
CA ILE A 329 33.46 30.71 6.22
C ILE A 329 34.03 31.72 7.24
N PHE A 330 33.47 31.82 8.45
CA PHE A 330 33.93 32.69 9.54
C PHE A 330 35.20 32.22 10.29
N HIS A 331 35.79 31.08 9.95
CA HIS A 331 37.11 30.71 10.47
C HIS A 331 38.29 31.18 9.59
N ALA A 332 38.03 31.91 8.50
CA ALA A 332 39.08 32.33 7.57
C ALA A 332 39.77 33.66 7.91
N TYR A 333 39.27 34.48 8.85
CA TYR A 333 39.92 35.73 9.26
C TYR A 333 39.72 36.03 10.76
N PRO A 334 40.66 35.61 11.63
CA PRO A 334 40.64 35.95 13.06
C PRO A 334 41.08 37.40 13.37
N ASP A 335 41.78 38.08 12.45
CA ASP A 335 42.59 39.26 12.78
C ASP A 335 42.26 40.56 12.00
N SER A 336 41.07 40.75 11.43
CA SER A 336 40.71 42.02 10.77
C SER A 336 39.82 42.95 11.61
N ALA A 337 39.93 42.89 12.94
CA ALA A 337 39.47 43.93 13.85
C ALA A 337 40.66 44.64 14.48
N LEU A 338 41.18 45.64 13.77
CA LEU A 338 41.89 46.79 14.34
C LEU A 338 41.07 48.04 14.10
#